data_AF-A0AAD4T457-F1
#
_entry.id   AF-A0AAD4T457-F1
#
_cell.length_a   1.000
_cell.length_b   1.000
_cell.length_c   1.000
_cell.angle_alpha   90.00
_cell.angle_beta   90.00
_cell.angle_gamma   90.00
#
_symmetry.space_group_name_H-M   'P 1'
#
loop_
_entity.id
_entity.type
_entity.pdbx_description
1 polymer ?
#
loop_
_entity_poly.entity_id
_entity_poly.type
_entity_poly.pdbx_seq_one_letter_code
_entity_poly.pdbx_strand_id
1 'polypeptide(L)'
;MSMYPLPTGVMIGIDLAYNCILHLVIAMNKIINSNPAYSSEPTEPYLSSQNYGETFSNQIIWFADGTNKTAKKVAALVRSLPVEGQPKQIIVPRRECLTLWSFPFQACLKIDKFEDLILKEPQILLFNLYYDWLKSISSYTAFSRLILILRALHMNNKKAKMLLKPDTSVVTEAHHIWPSLTDEQWMKENNVSTSALTQSEIRDIILGAEITPPSQQREQIREIRKQQKESSHLTAVTTKTTDKEGNELIVTTTSPYEKAQHVSKTDWQ
;
A
#
# COMPACT_ATOMS: atom_id res chain seq x y z
N MET A 1 16.62 -13.23 -49.47
CA MET A 1 16.69 -14.65 -49.09
C MET A 1 17.01 -14.69 -47.61
N SER A 2 16.17 -15.32 -46.78
CA SER A 2 16.43 -15.42 -45.34
C SER A 2 17.38 -16.59 -45.09
N MET A 3 18.44 -16.37 -44.31
CA MET A 3 19.44 -17.39 -44.00
C MET A 3 19.23 -17.84 -42.56
N TYR A 4 18.93 -19.12 -42.36
CA TYR A 4 18.82 -19.72 -41.03
C TYR A 4 19.96 -20.74 -40.83
N PRO A 5 20.51 -20.83 -39.61
CA PRO A 5 21.66 -21.69 -39.31
C PRO A 5 21.32 -23.19 -39.34
N LEU A 6 20.04 -23.55 -39.16
CA LEU A 6 19.56 -24.94 -39.17
C LEU A 6 18.20 -25.02 -39.88
N PRO A 7 17.86 -26.17 -40.50
CA PRO A 7 16.55 -26.39 -41.12
C PRO A 7 15.41 -26.59 -40.10
N THR A 8 15.73 -26.74 -38.81
CA THR A 8 14.78 -26.86 -37.71
C THR A 8 14.74 -25.57 -36.89
N GLY A 9 13.54 -25.02 -36.72
CA GLY A 9 13.31 -23.81 -35.95
C GLY A 9 11.83 -23.60 -35.67
N VAL A 10 11.51 -22.77 -34.69
CA VAL A 10 10.14 -22.35 -34.38
C VAL A 10 10.00 -20.90 -34.82
N MET A 11 9.04 -20.63 -35.69
CA MET A 11 8.65 -19.26 -36.02
C MET A 11 7.55 -18.82 -35.06
N ILE A 12 7.77 -17.71 -34.35
CA ILE A 12 6.77 -17.12 -33.47
C ILE A 12 6.13 -15.94 -34.21
N GLY A 13 4.85 -16.09 -34.54
CA GLY A 13 4.02 -14.99 -35.04
C GLY A 13 3.30 -14.31 -33.88
N ILE A 14 3.44 -12.99 -33.76
CA ILE A 14 2.70 -12.17 -32.79
C ILE A 14 1.84 -11.19 -33.60
N ASP A 15 0.53 -11.33 -33.50
CA ASP A 15 -0.40 -10.34 -34.05
C ASP A 15 -0.56 -9.20 -33.05
N LEU A 16 0.01 -8.04 -33.37
CA LEU A 16 -0.04 -6.84 -32.53
C LEU A 16 -1.44 -6.20 -32.45
N ALA A 17 -2.31 -6.44 -33.43
CA ALA A 17 -3.63 -5.84 -33.48
C ALA A 17 -4.65 -6.62 -32.64
N TYR A 18 -4.52 -7.95 -32.61
CA TYR A 18 -5.47 -8.83 -31.91
C TYR A 18 -4.91 -9.50 -30.66
N ASN A 19 -3.64 -9.23 -30.32
CA ASN A 19 -2.95 -9.86 -29.18
C ASN A 19 -3.02 -11.40 -29.22
N CYS A 20 -3.01 -11.95 -30.44
CA CYS A 20 -3.14 -13.39 -30.69
C CYS A 20 -1.77 -14.00 -31.00
N ILE A 21 -1.57 -15.22 -30.50
CA ILE A 21 -0.33 -15.97 -30.68
C ILE A 21 -0.64 -17.37 -31.19
N LEU A 22 0.13 -17.78 -32.20
CA LEU A 22 0.13 -19.14 -32.73
C LEU A 22 1.36 -19.88 -32.15
N HIS A 23 1.12 -20.75 -31.16
CA HIS A 23 2.03 -21.71 -30.50
C HIS A 23 2.90 -21.19 -29.33
N LEU A 24 3.24 -22.09 -28.38
CA LEU A 24 3.98 -21.86 -27.12
C LEU A 24 3.25 -21.02 -26.04
N VAL A 25 1.96 -21.32 -25.85
CA VAL A 25 0.97 -20.54 -25.07
C VAL A 25 1.42 -20.13 -23.66
N ILE A 26 2.07 -21.00 -22.87
CA ILE A 26 2.31 -20.73 -21.45
C ILE A 26 3.41 -19.66 -21.23
N ALA A 27 4.57 -19.82 -21.87
CA ALA A 27 5.67 -18.85 -21.74
C ALA A 27 5.33 -17.52 -22.41
N MET A 28 4.63 -17.57 -23.54
CA MET A 28 4.26 -16.38 -24.30
C MET A 28 3.08 -15.60 -23.70
N ASN A 29 2.14 -16.24 -23.00
CA ASN A 29 1.14 -15.52 -22.19
C ASN A 29 1.80 -14.70 -21.08
N LYS A 30 2.83 -15.25 -20.41
CA LYS A 30 3.59 -14.49 -19.41
C LYS A 30 4.31 -13.29 -20.04
N ILE A 31 4.89 -13.47 -21.22
CA ILE A 31 5.58 -12.39 -21.96
C ILE A 31 4.58 -11.31 -22.40
N ILE A 32 3.44 -11.66 -23.02
CA ILE A 32 2.42 -10.68 -23.43
C ILE A 32 1.97 -9.86 -22.22
N ASN A 33 1.57 -10.54 -21.14
CA ASN A 33 0.99 -9.87 -19.98
C ASN A 33 2.01 -9.05 -19.18
N SER A 34 3.29 -9.40 -19.26
CA SER A 34 4.36 -8.71 -18.51
C SER A 34 5.17 -7.73 -19.37
N ASN A 35 4.93 -7.66 -20.69
CA ASN A 35 5.69 -6.80 -21.58
C ASN A 35 5.12 -5.37 -21.57
N PRO A 36 5.87 -4.38 -21.06
CA PRO A 36 5.41 -2.99 -20.98
C PRO A 36 5.21 -2.33 -22.36
N ALA A 37 5.66 -2.95 -23.45
CA ALA A 37 5.41 -2.45 -24.80
C ALA A 37 3.98 -2.71 -25.30
N TYR A 38 3.24 -3.63 -24.68
CA TYR A 38 1.91 -4.08 -25.15
C TYR A 38 0.72 -3.62 -24.29
N SER A 39 0.96 -2.95 -23.16
CA SER A 39 -0.11 -2.43 -22.31
C SER A 39 0.03 -0.93 -22.08
N SER A 40 -0.99 -0.16 -22.47
CA SER A 40 -1.12 1.26 -22.12
C SER A 40 -1.61 1.48 -20.69
N GLU A 41 -2.23 0.46 -20.09
CA GLU A 41 -2.68 0.47 -18.70
C GLU A 41 -1.65 -0.20 -17.79
N PRO A 42 -1.38 0.35 -16.59
CA PRO A 42 -0.41 -0.24 -15.68
C PRO A 42 -0.90 -1.62 -15.25
N THR A 43 -0.12 -2.65 -15.56
CA THR A 43 -0.43 -4.04 -15.22
C THR A 43 -0.22 -4.33 -13.73
N GLU A 44 0.50 -3.46 -13.01
CA GLU A 44 0.71 -3.57 -11.56
C GLU A 44 -0.31 -2.76 -10.77
N PRO A 45 -0.82 -3.29 -9.64
CA PRO A 45 -1.79 -2.58 -8.80
C PRO A 45 -1.16 -1.33 -8.19
N TYR A 46 -1.93 -0.24 -8.12
CA TYR A 46 -1.50 0.98 -7.43
C TYR A 46 -1.30 0.72 -5.93
N LEU A 47 -0.43 1.53 -5.30
CA LEU A 47 -0.32 1.55 -3.85
C LEU A 47 -1.61 2.09 -3.23
N SER A 48 -2.11 1.40 -2.20
CA SER A 48 -3.36 1.65 -1.50
C SER A 48 -3.21 1.29 -0.02
N SER A 49 -4.20 1.62 0.81
CA SER A 49 -4.18 1.26 2.25
C SER A 49 -4.16 -0.26 2.49
N GLN A 50 -4.62 -1.05 1.53
CA GLN A 50 -4.66 -2.52 1.58
C GLN A 50 -3.29 -3.15 1.36
N ASN A 51 -2.50 -2.67 0.39
CA ASN A 51 -1.17 -3.20 0.06
C ASN A 51 -0.01 -2.35 0.62
N TYR A 52 -0.29 -1.25 1.32
CA TYR A 52 0.73 -0.38 1.93
C TYR A 52 1.75 -1.14 2.78
N GLY A 53 1.32 -2.20 3.50
CA GLY A 53 2.23 -3.03 4.30
C GLY A 53 3.32 -3.73 3.50
N GLU A 54 3.10 -3.99 2.21
CA GLU A 54 4.08 -4.66 1.33
C GLU A 54 5.32 -3.79 1.07
N THR A 55 5.20 -2.48 1.26
CA THR A 55 6.33 -1.54 1.15
C THR A 55 7.41 -1.76 2.22
N PHE A 56 7.09 -2.54 3.27
CA PHE A 56 8.00 -2.90 4.36
C PHE A 56 8.43 -4.38 4.29
N SER A 57 8.29 -5.02 3.13
CA SER A 57 8.83 -6.35 2.88
C SER A 57 10.37 -6.34 2.82
N ASN A 58 10.97 -7.53 2.70
CA ASN A 58 12.43 -7.67 2.55
C ASN A 58 12.95 -7.25 1.16
N GLN A 59 12.08 -6.77 0.27
CA GLN A 59 12.47 -6.31 -1.07
C GLN A 59 12.98 -4.87 -1.03
N ILE A 60 13.94 -4.54 -1.89
CA ILE A 60 14.37 -3.16 -2.08
C ILE A 60 13.31 -2.44 -2.93
N ILE A 61 12.64 -1.47 -2.32
CA ILE A 61 11.58 -0.68 -2.93
C ILE A 61 12.01 0.78 -2.91
N TRP A 62 11.91 1.47 -4.05
CA TRP A 62 12.25 2.89 -4.17
C TRP A 62 11.01 3.74 -4.40
N PHE A 63 10.96 4.91 -3.75
CA PHE A 63 10.03 5.97 -4.10
C PHE A 63 10.74 6.99 -4.99
N ALA A 64 10.14 7.33 -6.13
CA ALA A 64 10.68 8.32 -7.05
C ALA A 64 9.67 9.45 -7.28
N ASP A 65 9.86 10.57 -6.59
CA ASP A 65 9.10 11.81 -6.81
C ASP A 65 9.83 12.72 -7.80
N GLY A 66 9.25 12.90 -9.00
CA GLY A 66 9.93 13.57 -10.10
C GLY A 66 9.05 13.84 -11.32
N THR A 67 9.55 14.66 -12.26
CA THR A 67 8.95 14.79 -13.61
C THR A 67 9.48 13.67 -14.52
N ASN A 68 8.92 13.53 -15.73
CA ASN A 68 9.41 12.60 -16.76
C ASN A 68 10.92 12.71 -17.06
N LYS A 69 11.53 13.90 -16.88
CA LYS A 69 12.99 14.08 -17.04
C LYS A 69 13.80 13.33 -15.97
N THR A 70 13.20 13.04 -14.83
CA THR A 70 13.80 12.31 -13.69
C THR A 70 13.96 10.82 -13.99
N ALA A 71 13.07 10.25 -14.82
CA ALA A 71 13.09 8.82 -15.14
C ALA A 71 14.42 8.36 -15.76
N LYS A 72 15.03 9.19 -16.63
CA LYS A 72 16.35 8.90 -17.22
C LYS A 72 17.44 8.83 -16.16
N LYS A 73 17.41 9.74 -15.17
CA LYS A 73 18.39 9.76 -14.07
C LYS A 73 18.21 8.58 -13.12
N VAL A 74 16.96 8.23 -12.80
CA VAL A 74 16.64 7.04 -11.99
C VAL A 74 17.13 5.77 -12.70
N ALA A 75 16.87 5.62 -13.99
CA ALA A 75 17.35 4.47 -14.76
C ALA A 75 18.88 4.38 -14.81
N ALA A 76 19.57 5.52 -14.95
CA ALA A 76 21.03 5.56 -14.89
C ALA A 76 21.55 5.14 -13.49
N LEU A 77 20.89 5.61 -12.42
CA LEU A 77 21.24 5.25 -11.05
C LEU A 77 21.05 3.75 -10.78
N VAL A 78 19.94 3.16 -11.20
CA VAL A 78 19.70 1.71 -11.08
C VAL A 78 20.80 0.92 -11.77
N ARG A 79 21.23 1.34 -12.97
CA ARG A 79 22.30 0.67 -13.73
C ARG A 79 23.68 0.83 -13.11
N SER A 80 23.92 1.89 -12.33
CA SER A 80 25.19 2.08 -11.62
C SER A 80 25.33 1.23 -10.36
N LEU A 81 24.24 0.65 -9.85
CA LEU A 81 24.27 -0.18 -8.66
C LEU A 81 24.59 -1.64 -8.99
N PRO A 82 25.30 -2.35 -8.08
CA PRO A 82 25.39 -3.81 -8.12
C PRO A 82 24.01 -4.46 -8.14
N VAL A 83 23.91 -5.66 -8.71
CA VAL A 83 22.62 -6.35 -8.91
C VAL A 83 21.86 -6.60 -7.59
N GLU A 84 22.59 -6.76 -6.48
CA GLU A 84 22.06 -6.94 -5.13
C GLU A 84 21.38 -5.66 -4.60
N GLY A 85 21.85 -4.49 -5.03
CA GLY A 85 21.33 -3.19 -4.61
C GLY A 85 20.21 -2.65 -5.50
N GLN A 86 19.87 -3.34 -6.59
CA GLN A 86 18.86 -2.87 -7.53
C GLN A 86 17.44 -3.04 -6.95
N PRO A 87 16.58 -2.00 -7.06
CA PRO A 87 15.22 -2.09 -6.58
C PRO A 87 14.42 -3.13 -7.36
N LYS A 88 13.60 -3.91 -6.65
CA LYS A 88 12.62 -4.82 -7.27
C LYS A 88 11.36 -4.09 -7.70
N GLN A 89 11.05 -2.99 -7.04
CA GLN A 89 9.89 -2.15 -7.34
C GLN A 89 10.27 -0.67 -7.22
N ILE A 90 9.78 0.15 -8.16
CA ILE A 90 9.89 1.61 -8.09
C ILE A 90 8.48 2.19 -8.08
N ILE A 91 8.10 2.81 -6.97
CA ILE A 91 6.81 3.45 -6.77
C ILE A 91 6.95 4.93 -7.15
N VAL A 92 6.14 5.37 -8.11
CA VAL A 92 6.09 6.77 -8.55
C VAL A 92 4.78 7.40 -8.06
N PRO A 93 4.82 8.37 -7.14
CA PRO A 93 3.64 9.13 -6.76
C PRO A 93 3.11 9.92 -7.97
N ARG A 94 1.82 9.83 -8.28
CA ARG A 94 1.21 10.61 -9.37
C ARG A 94 1.06 12.08 -8.96
N ARG A 95 1.55 12.99 -9.80
CA ARG A 95 1.36 14.45 -9.62
C ARG A 95 -0.01 14.95 -10.07
N GLU A 96 -0.65 14.28 -11.02
CA GLU A 96 -1.86 14.76 -11.71
C GLU A 96 -3.16 14.23 -11.11
N CYS A 97 -3.10 13.35 -10.11
CA CYS A 97 -4.31 12.98 -9.41
C CYS A 97 -4.61 14.07 -8.38
N LEU A 98 -5.64 14.87 -8.65
CA LEU A 98 -6.41 15.69 -7.70
C LEU A 98 -7.02 14.85 -6.55
N THR A 99 -6.50 13.66 -6.28
CA THR A 99 -6.93 12.75 -5.22
C THR A 99 -5.80 12.65 -4.20
N LEU A 100 -6.03 13.26 -3.05
CA LEU A 100 -5.80 12.85 -1.65
C LEU A 100 -4.67 11.84 -1.28
N TRP A 101 -4.18 10.98 -2.17
CA TRP A 101 -3.25 9.87 -1.90
C TRP A 101 -1.79 10.16 -2.30
N SER A 102 -1.33 11.40 -2.09
CA SER A 102 0.03 11.80 -2.44
C SER A 102 0.93 11.83 -1.21
N PHE A 103 2.03 11.07 -1.24
CA PHE A 103 3.08 11.21 -0.24
C PHE A 103 3.69 12.62 -0.35
N PRO A 104 3.80 13.38 0.75
CA PRO A 104 4.27 14.77 0.72
C PRO A 104 5.80 14.85 0.61
N PHE A 105 6.44 14.06 -0.26
CA PHE A 105 7.91 14.05 -0.42
C PHE A 105 8.44 15.40 -0.91
N GLN A 106 7.67 16.16 -1.70
CA GLN A 106 8.01 17.54 -2.05
C GLN A 106 8.21 18.44 -0.82
N ALA A 107 7.58 18.14 0.33
CA ALA A 107 7.78 18.91 1.56
C ALA A 107 9.21 18.79 2.12
N CYS A 108 9.99 17.76 1.71
CA CYS A 108 11.41 17.68 2.02
C CYS A 108 12.15 18.94 1.57
N LEU A 109 11.78 19.54 0.43
CA LEU A 109 12.46 20.74 -0.09
C LEU A 109 12.28 21.98 0.83
N LYS A 110 11.35 21.95 1.79
CA LYS A 110 11.12 23.04 2.76
C LYS A 110 11.95 22.91 4.05
N ILE A 111 12.83 21.91 4.11
CA ILE A 111 13.74 21.66 5.23
C ILE A 111 15.00 22.48 4.99
N ASP A 112 15.41 23.28 5.98
CA ASP A 112 16.49 24.28 5.85
C ASP A 112 17.78 23.68 5.26
N LYS A 113 18.17 22.49 5.74
CA LYS A 113 19.37 21.78 5.26
C LYS A 113 19.32 21.45 3.77
N PHE A 114 18.14 21.12 3.24
CA PHE A 114 17.98 20.82 1.83
C PHE A 114 17.83 22.09 0.99
N GLU A 115 17.19 23.13 1.51
CA GLU A 115 17.04 24.43 0.86
C GLU A 115 18.40 25.04 0.46
N ASP A 116 19.36 25.02 1.39
CA ASP A 116 20.73 25.52 1.15
C ASP A 116 21.51 24.68 0.12
N LEU A 117 21.20 23.39 0.02
CA LEU A 117 21.90 22.46 -0.87
C LEU A 117 21.36 22.51 -2.31
N ILE A 118 20.07 22.80 -2.48
CA ILE A 118 19.43 22.91 -3.81
C ILE A 118 19.98 24.10 -4.60
N LEU A 119 20.42 25.15 -3.91
CA LEU A 119 21.01 26.35 -4.55
C LEU A 119 22.44 26.12 -5.06
N LYS A 120 23.07 24.99 -4.72
CA LYS A 120 24.43 24.64 -5.16
C LYS A 120 24.40 23.84 -6.47
N GLU A 121 25.57 23.53 -7.01
CA GLU A 121 25.71 22.79 -8.27
C GLU A 121 25.00 21.42 -8.27
N PRO A 122 24.55 20.93 -9.45
CA PRO A 122 23.80 19.69 -9.55
C PRO A 122 24.67 18.48 -9.22
N GLN A 123 24.42 17.88 -8.05
CA GLN A 123 25.11 16.69 -7.56
C GLN A 123 24.13 15.69 -6.95
N ILE A 124 24.51 14.41 -6.95
CA ILE A 124 23.76 13.35 -6.24
C ILE A 124 24.20 13.38 -4.79
N LEU A 125 23.25 13.51 -3.87
CA LEU A 125 23.49 13.54 -2.43
C LEU A 125 22.76 12.37 -1.77
N LEU A 126 23.43 11.71 -0.83
CA LEU A 126 22.88 10.61 -0.05
C LEU A 126 22.49 11.10 1.34
N PHE A 127 21.25 10.84 1.73
CA PHE A 127 20.74 11.14 3.06
C PHE A 127 20.01 9.94 3.65
N ASN A 128 20.19 9.72 4.95
CA ASN A 128 19.34 8.84 5.74
C ASN A 128 18.28 9.69 6.46
N LEU A 129 17.00 9.56 6.08
CA LEU A 129 15.91 10.34 6.69
C LEU A 129 15.48 9.82 8.06
N TYR A 130 15.86 8.60 8.45
CA TYR A 130 15.49 8.01 9.75
C TYR A 130 16.57 8.18 10.81
N TYR A 131 17.81 8.38 10.40
CA TYR A 131 18.95 8.41 11.31
C TYR A 131 18.94 7.20 12.26
N ASP A 132 18.84 7.49 13.55
CA ASP A 132 18.89 6.54 14.64
C ASP A 132 17.53 5.99 15.05
N TRP A 133 16.43 6.41 14.42
CA TRP A 133 15.09 5.93 14.79
C TRP A 133 14.98 4.41 14.70
N LEU A 134 15.67 3.78 13.76
CA LEU A 134 15.63 2.32 13.60
C LEU A 134 16.29 1.55 14.76
N LYS A 135 16.99 2.23 15.69
CA LYS A 135 17.53 1.61 16.91
C LYS A 135 16.43 1.31 17.94
N SER A 136 15.37 2.14 17.99
CA SER A 136 14.29 2.01 18.99
C SER A 136 12.92 1.68 18.41
N ILE A 137 12.67 1.98 17.13
CA ILE A 137 11.36 1.75 16.48
C ILE A 137 11.47 0.99 15.16
N SER A 138 10.37 0.35 14.75
CA SER A 138 10.30 -0.38 13.48
C SER A 138 10.34 0.56 12.26
N SER A 139 10.73 0.03 11.10
CA SER A 139 10.72 0.75 9.82
C SER A 139 9.33 1.31 9.47
N TYR A 140 8.27 0.55 9.76
CA TYR A 140 6.88 0.99 9.61
C TYR A 140 6.59 2.26 10.43
N THR A 141 6.99 2.25 11.70
CA THR A 141 6.76 3.37 12.62
C THR A 141 7.61 4.58 12.23
N ALA A 142 8.87 4.35 11.84
CA ALA A 142 9.79 5.39 11.41
C ALA A 142 9.31 6.08 10.14
N PHE A 143 8.85 5.31 9.15
CA PHE A 143 8.26 5.86 7.93
C PHE A 143 6.95 6.60 8.23
N SER A 144 6.08 6.05 9.08
CA SER A 144 4.84 6.72 9.47
C SER A 144 5.12 8.07 10.15
N ARG A 145 6.10 8.11 11.06
CA ARG A 145 6.59 9.35 11.68
C ARG A 145 7.10 10.34 10.64
N LEU A 146 7.92 9.88 9.69
CA LEU A 146 8.42 10.72 8.59
C LEU A 146 7.27 11.33 7.78
N ILE A 147 6.30 10.53 7.36
CA ILE A 147 5.16 11.01 6.56
C ILE A 147 4.32 12.02 7.33
N LEU A 148 4.10 11.82 8.63
CA LEU A 148 3.41 12.79 9.48
C LEU A 148 4.14 14.13 9.54
N ILE A 149 5.46 14.10 9.75
CA ILE A 149 6.29 15.31 9.79
C ILE A 149 6.24 16.04 8.44
N LEU A 150 6.44 15.32 7.33
CA LEU A 150 6.41 15.89 6.00
C LEU A 150 5.03 16.46 5.65
N ARG A 151 3.94 15.81 6.07
CA ARG A 151 2.58 16.35 5.87
C ARG A 151 2.36 17.61 6.70
N ALA A 152 2.81 17.64 7.95
CA ALA A 152 2.74 18.84 8.77
C ALA A 152 3.52 20.02 8.15
N LEU A 153 4.73 19.76 7.63
CA LEU A 153 5.53 20.75 6.90
C LEU A 153 4.89 21.19 5.58
N HIS A 154 4.16 20.29 4.91
CA HIS A 154 3.39 20.60 3.72
C HIS A 154 2.24 21.56 4.03
N MET A 155 1.43 21.24 5.05
CA MET A 155 0.23 21.99 5.45
C MET A 155 0.51 23.31 6.16
N ASN A 156 1.39 23.31 7.17
CA ASN A 156 1.75 24.52 7.91
C ASN A 156 3.21 24.46 8.36
N ASN A 157 4.09 24.97 7.49
CA ASN A 157 5.53 24.92 7.69
C ASN A 157 5.97 25.60 9.00
N LYS A 158 5.46 26.81 9.29
CA LYS A 158 5.86 27.59 10.47
C LYS A 158 5.48 26.86 11.77
N LYS A 159 4.24 26.39 11.86
CA LYS A 159 3.76 25.66 13.05
C LYS A 159 4.50 24.33 13.22
N ALA A 160 4.75 23.60 12.13
CA ALA A 160 5.49 22.35 12.17
C ALA A 160 6.94 22.55 12.65
N LYS A 161 7.65 23.56 12.14
CA LYS A 161 9.02 23.89 12.61
C LYS A 161 9.06 24.25 14.09
N MET A 162 8.08 25.02 14.57
CA MET A 162 7.94 25.36 16.00
C MET A 162 7.67 24.13 16.88
N LEU A 163 6.87 23.18 16.39
CA LEU A 163 6.59 21.93 17.12
C LEU A 163 7.79 20.97 17.14
N LEU A 164 8.60 20.94 16.08
CA LEU A 164 9.80 20.12 16.02
C LEU A 164 10.90 20.64 16.97
N LYS A 165 10.98 21.95 17.18
CA LYS A 165 11.95 22.58 18.08
C LYS A 165 11.21 23.44 19.12
N PRO A 166 10.59 22.80 20.13
CA PRO A 166 9.79 23.53 21.13
C PRO A 166 10.66 24.37 22.08
N ASP A 167 11.86 23.88 22.40
CA ASP A 167 12.78 24.52 23.35
C ASP A 167 14.16 24.76 22.71
N THR A 168 14.87 25.80 23.18
CA THR A 168 16.23 26.14 22.74
C THR A 168 17.28 25.10 23.12
N SER A 169 16.96 24.19 24.04
CA SER A 169 17.82 23.06 24.44
C SER A 169 17.85 21.94 23.40
N VAL A 170 16.87 21.88 22.51
CA VAL A 170 16.77 20.84 21.49
C VAL A 170 17.71 21.17 20.33
N VAL A 171 18.82 20.45 20.27
CA VAL A 171 19.80 20.57 19.19
C VAL A 171 19.54 19.56 18.08
N THR A 172 19.92 19.94 16.87
CA THR A 172 20.00 19.04 15.71
C THR A 172 21.46 18.78 15.44
N GLU A 173 21.87 17.51 15.45
CA GLU A 173 23.25 17.15 15.13
C GLU A 173 23.58 17.48 13.68
N ALA A 174 24.86 17.81 13.39
CA ALA A 174 25.28 18.29 12.08
C ALA A 174 24.96 17.31 10.93
N HIS A 175 24.99 16.00 11.20
CA HIS A 175 24.66 14.97 10.22
C HIS A 175 23.15 14.65 10.18
N HIS A 176 22.39 15.04 11.21
CA HIS A 176 20.95 14.87 11.30
C HIS A 176 20.17 15.96 10.53
N ILE A 177 18.91 15.65 10.20
CA ILE A 177 17.91 16.59 9.67
C ILE A 177 16.90 16.90 10.78
N TRP A 178 16.53 15.88 11.55
CA TRP A 178 15.56 16.00 12.63
C TRP A 178 16.26 16.31 13.95
N PRO A 179 15.60 17.05 14.86
CA PRO A 179 16.10 17.29 16.21
C PRO A 179 16.27 15.98 16.97
N SER A 180 17.30 15.93 17.83
CA SER A 180 17.55 14.77 18.69
C SER A 180 16.57 14.81 19.86
N LEU A 181 15.48 14.06 19.74
CA LEU A 181 14.41 13.93 20.74
C LEU A 181 14.37 12.48 21.26
N THR A 182 14.02 12.32 22.53
CA THR A 182 13.74 11.02 23.15
C THR A 182 12.42 10.43 22.62
N ASP A 183 12.24 9.12 22.74
CA ASP A 183 11.02 8.45 22.26
C ASP A 183 9.76 8.98 22.97
N GLU A 184 9.86 9.34 24.25
CA GLU A 184 8.77 9.97 25.02
C GLU A 184 8.41 11.35 24.47
N GLN A 185 9.41 12.16 24.09
CA GLN A 185 9.18 13.46 23.47
C GLN A 185 8.56 13.32 22.08
N TRP A 186 8.95 12.30 21.30
CA TRP A 186 8.30 11.98 20.02
C TRP A 186 6.84 11.53 20.18
N MET A 187 6.50 10.90 21.31
CA MET A 187 5.18 10.37 21.60
C MET A 187 4.27 11.36 22.35
N LYS A 188 4.79 12.52 22.79
CA LYS A 188 4.06 13.43 23.69
C LYS A 188 2.71 13.83 23.06
N GLU A 189 1.63 13.28 23.63
CA GLU A 189 0.26 13.55 23.23
C GLU A 189 -0.04 15.03 23.48
N ASN A 190 -0.20 15.80 22.39
CA ASN A 190 -1.04 16.99 22.49
C ASN A 190 -2.44 16.50 22.85
N ASN A 191 -3.05 17.03 23.91
CA ASN A 191 -4.40 16.74 24.44
C ASN A 191 -5.50 16.54 23.38
N VAL A 192 -5.43 15.44 22.64
CA VAL A 192 -6.35 15.02 21.59
C VAL A 192 -6.73 13.62 21.98
N SER A 193 -8.01 13.38 22.24
CA SER A 193 -8.51 12.06 22.61
C SER A 193 -8.27 11.07 21.47
N THR A 194 -7.16 10.33 21.55
CA THR A 194 -6.72 9.29 20.61
C THR A 194 -7.66 8.08 20.57
N SER A 195 -8.62 8.01 21.49
CA SER A 195 -9.68 7.00 21.56
C SER A 195 -10.73 7.09 20.44
N ALA A 196 -10.72 8.15 19.62
CA ALA A 196 -11.74 8.35 18.59
C ALA A 196 -11.44 7.64 17.25
N LEU A 197 -10.17 7.32 16.95
CA LEU A 197 -9.73 6.88 15.62
C LEU A 197 -9.24 5.43 15.63
N THR A 198 -9.71 4.66 14.66
CA THR A 198 -9.28 3.30 14.34
C THR A 198 -7.92 3.30 13.62
N GLN A 199 -7.21 2.17 13.66
CA GLN A 199 -5.92 2.01 12.96
C GLN A 199 -6.04 2.20 11.44
N SER A 200 -7.20 1.89 10.85
CA SER A 200 -7.52 2.20 9.46
C SER A 200 -7.65 3.70 9.23
N GLU A 201 -8.34 4.45 10.10
CA GLU A 201 -8.47 5.90 9.97
C GLU A 201 -7.13 6.62 10.17
N ILE A 202 -6.30 6.15 11.10
CA ILE A 202 -4.93 6.68 11.27
C ILE A 202 -4.10 6.44 10.01
N ARG A 203 -4.19 5.23 9.44
CA ARG A 203 -3.52 4.89 8.17
C ARG A 203 -4.05 5.73 7.03
N ASP A 204 -5.34 5.96 6.96
CA ASP A 204 -6.00 6.76 5.94
C ASP A 204 -5.62 8.25 6.08
N ILE A 205 -5.50 8.79 7.31
CA ILE A 205 -4.91 10.12 7.58
C ILE A 205 -3.45 10.19 7.11
N ILE A 206 -2.66 9.14 7.38
CA ILE A 206 -1.24 9.05 6.99
C ILE A 206 -1.09 8.84 5.47
N LEU A 207 -2.05 8.23 4.81
CA LEU A 207 -2.07 8.09 3.35
C LEU A 207 -2.79 9.25 2.65
N GLY A 208 -3.49 10.09 3.40
CA GLY A 208 -4.17 11.31 2.95
C GLY A 208 -5.60 11.13 2.46
N ALA A 209 -6.24 9.98 2.70
CA ALA A 209 -7.63 9.73 2.32
C ALA A 209 -8.60 10.62 3.14
N GLU A 210 -9.68 11.07 2.50
CA GLU A 210 -10.77 11.79 3.17
C GLU A 210 -11.41 10.91 4.24
N ILE A 211 -11.34 11.34 5.49
CA ILE A 211 -12.17 10.77 6.54
C ILE A 211 -13.55 11.38 6.40
N THR A 212 -14.52 10.61 5.91
CA THR A 212 -15.92 10.99 6.08
C THR A 212 -16.20 11.12 7.58
N PRO A 213 -16.82 12.21 8.06
CA PRO A 213 -17.06 12.38 9.48
C PRO A 213 -17.68 11.12 10.11
N PRO A 214 -17.17 10.65 11.26
CA PRO A 214 -17.46 9.32 11.82
C PRO A 214 -18.94 9.07 12.15
N SER A 215 -19.80 10.09 12.08
CA SER A 215 -21.25 9.93 12.26
C SER A 215 -21.88 9.06 11.18
N GLN A 216 -21.62 9.35 9.90
CA GLN A 216 -22.36 8.74 8.78
C GLN A 216 -21.92 7.30 8.49
N GLN A 217 -20.61 7.01 8.55
CA GLN A 217 -20.10 5.64 8.36
C GLN A 217 -20.49 4.71 9.51
N ARG A 218 -20.50 5.21 10.76
CA ARG A 218 -20.93 4.40 11.91
C ARG A 218 -22.42 4.10 11.88
N GLU A 219 -23.25 5.01 11.39
CA GLU A 219 -24.69 4.75 11.16
C GLU A 219 -24.91 3.70 10.08
N GLN A 220 -24.22 3.80 8.94
CA GLN A 220 -24.31 2.79 7.88
C GLN A 220 -23.83 1.40 8.35
N ILE A 221 -22.72 1.31 9.08
CA ILE A 221 -22.22 0.03 9.62
C ILE A 221 -23.17 -0.53 10.69
N ARG A 222 -23.80 0.34 11.50
CA ARG A 222 -24.78 -0.06 12.50
C ARG A 222 -26.08 -0.54 11.84
N GLU A 223 -26.53 0.10 10.77
CA GLU A 223 -27.66 -0.34 9.95
C GLU A 223 -27.38 -1.66 9.23
N ILE A 224 -26.20 -1.83 8.63
CA ILE A 224 -25.80 -3.08 7.97
C ILE A 224 -25.72 -4.23 8.98
N ARG A 225 -25.13 -4.01 10.17
CA ARG A 225 -25.10 -5.02 11.23
C ARG A 225 -26.49 -5.33 11.79
N LYS A 226 -27.37 -4.33 11.86
CA LYS A 226 -28.76 -4.52 12.30
C LYS A 226 -29.54 -5.33 11.26
N GLN A 227 -29.39 -5.02 9.97
CA GLN A 227 -29.97 -5.80 8.87
C GLN A 227 -29.40 -7.23 8.79
N GLN A 228 -28.10 -7.44 9.05
CA GLN A 228 -27.51 -8.78 9.14
C GLN A 228 -28.03 -9.57 10.35
N LYS A 229 -28.25 -8.92 11.50
CA LYS A 229 -28.87 -9.56 12.67
C LYS A 229 -30.33 -9.90 12.42
N GLU A 230 -31.09 -9.00 11.81
CA GLU A 230 -32.52 -9.20 11.48
C GLU A 230 -32.70 -10.26 10.38
N SER A 231 -31.81 -10.32 9.38
CA SER A 231 -31.85 -11.36 8.35
C SER A 231 -31.46 -12.75 8.87
N SER A 232 -30.51 -12.84 9.82
CA SER A 232 -30.12 -14.11 10.45
C SER A 232 -31.24 -14.75 11.30
N HIS A 233 -32.17 -13.94 11.84
CA HIS A 233 -33.31 -14.44 12.60
C HIS A 233 -34.43 -15.01 11.71
N LEU A 234 -34.52 -14.61 10.44
CA LEU A 234 -35.59 -15.04 9.52
C LEU A 234 -35.30 -16.37 8.81
N THR A 235 -34.09 -16.93 8.93
CA THR A 235 -33.69 -18.17 8.22
C THR A 235 -33.49 -19.40 9.09
N ALA A 236 -33.56 -19.26 10.43
CA ALA A 236 -33.40 -20.37 11.35
C ALA A 236 -34.72 -21.15 11.53
N VAL A 237 -34.74 -22.42 11.11
CA VAL A 237 -35.86 -23.34 11.37
C VAL A 237 -35.45 -24.26 12.51
N THR A 238 -36.25 -24.29 13.58
CA THR A 238 -36.04 -25.20 14.72
C THR A 238 -36.99 -26.39 14.57
N THR A 239 -36.44 -27.59 14.54
CA THR A 239 -37.21 -28.84 14.45
C THR A 239 -37.08 -29.60 15.75
N LYS A 240 -38.21 -30.02 16.33
CA LYS A 240 -38.28 -30.83 17.55
C LYS A 240 -38.59 -32.27 17.16
N THR A 241 -37.71 -33.20 17.50
CA THR A 241 -37.92 -34.64 17.27
C THR A 241 -37.66 -35.43 18.55
N THR A 242 -38.20 -36.64 18.63
CA THR A 242 -38.07 -37.51 19.81
C THR A 242 -37.29 -38.76 19.42
N ASP A 243 -36.30 -39.10 20.24
CA ASP A 243 -35.54 -40.35 20.17
C ASP A 243 -36.43 -41.57 20.53
N LYS A 244 -36.04 -42.77 20.08
CA LYS A 244 -36.63 -44.07 20.43
C LYS A 244 -36.70 -44.31 21.94
N GLU A 245 -35.82 -43.68 22.72
CA GLU A 245 -35.81 -43.74 24.19
C GLU A 245 -36.65 -42.63 24.86
N GLY A 246 -37.37 -41.82 24.08
CA GLY A 246 -38.30 -40.80 24.57
C GLY A 246 -37.68 -39.43 24.89
N ASN A 247 -36.39 -39.22 24.59
CA ASN A 247 -35.70 -37.96 24.82
C ASN A 247 -36.03 -36.93 23.72
N GLU A 248 -36.29 -35.69 24.12
CA GLU A 248 -36.57 -34.59 23.19
C GLU A 248 -35.28 -33.98 22.63
N LEU A 249 -35.13 -34.01 21.31
CA LEU A 249 -34.03 -33.39 20.57
C LEU A 249 -34.54 -32.12 19.88
N ILE A 250 -33.87 -30.99 20.14
CA ILE A 250 -34.15 -29.71 19.51
C ILE A 250 -32.95 -29.35 18.64
N VAL A 251 -33.15 -29.36 17.32
CA VAL A 251 -32.10 -29.01 16.35
C VAL A 251 -32.48 -27.72 15.65
N THR A 252 -31.61 -26.72 15.73
CA THR A 252 -31.76 -25.42 15.06
C THR A 252 -30.82 -25.37 13.86
N THR A 253 -31.39 -25.34 12.66
CA THR A 253 -30.64 -25.27 11.40
C THR A 253 -30.67 -23.86 10.85
N THR A 254 -29.48 -23.28 10.62
CA THR A 254 -29.30 -21.89 10.16
C THR A 254 -28.83 -21.76 8.71
N SER A 255 -28.60 -22.87 7.99
CA SER A 255 -28.09 -22.89 6.61
C SER A 255 -29.09 -23.54 5.62
N PRO A 256 -29.33 -22.96 4.43
CA PRO A 256 -30.19 -23.57 3.40
C PRO A 256 -29.68 -24.91 2.87
N TYR A 257 -28.37 -25.18 2.97
CA TYR A 257 -27.71 -26.38 2.45
C TYR A 257 -28.19 -27.66 3.17
N GLU A 258 -28.48 -27.56 4.47
CA GLU A 258 -28.86 -28.70 5.31
C GLU A 258 -30.30 -29.18 5.09
N LYS A 259 -31.10 -28.48 4.26
CA LYS A 259 -32.46 -28.91 3.88
C LYS A 259 -32.49 -29.82 2.65
N ALA A 260 -31.38 -30.01 1.95
CA ALA A 260 -31.33 -30.83 0.74
C ALA A 260 -31.28 -32.33 1.09
N GLN A 261 -32.37 -33.05 0.83
CA GLN A 261 -32.40 -34.50 0.98
C GLN A 261 -31.70 -35.14 -0.22
N HIS A 262 -30.42 -35.51 -0.05
CA HIS A 262 -29.64 -36.19 -1.09
C HIS A 262 -30.00 -37.67 -1.14
N VAL A 263 -30.68 -38.09 -2.20
CA VAL A 263 -30.85 -39.50 -2.54
C VAL A 263 -29.69 -39.90 -3.45
N SER A 264 -28.80 -40.79 -2.98
CA SER A 264 -27.76 -41.36 -3.84
C SER A 264 -28.42 -42.33 -4.82
N LYS A 265 -28.53 -41.94 -6.09
CA LYS A 265 -28.70 -42.90 -7.18
C LYS A 265 -27.34 -43.18 -7.81
N THR A 266 -26.92 -44.43 -7.75
CA THR A 266 -25.83 -44.96 -8.57
C THR A 266 -26.37 -45.31 -9.93
N ASP A 267 -26.22 -44.41 -10.90
CA ASP A 267 -26.26 -44.75 -12.32
C ASP A 267 -25.00 -44.17 -12.96
N TRP A 268 -24.13 -45.07 -13.44
CA TRP A 268 -22.96 -44.75 -14.25
C TRP A 268 -23.23 -45.24 -15.68
N GLN A 269 -23.33 -44.31 -16.62
CA GLN A 269 -23.13 -44.52 -18.05
C GLN A 269 -22.33 -43.34 -18.59
#